data_AF-A0A8B6FQ31-F1
#
_entry.id   AF-A0A8B6FQ31-F1
#
_cell.length_a   1.000
_cell.length_b   1.000
_cell.length_c   1.000
_cell.angle_alpha   90.00
_cell.angle_beta   90.00
_cell.angle_gamma   90.00
#
_symmetry.space_group_name_H-M   'P 1'
#
loop_
_entity.id
_entity.type
_entity.pdbx_description
1 polymer ?
#
loop_
_entity_poly.entity_id
_entity_poly.type
_entity_poly.pdbx_seq_one_letter_code
_entity_poly.pdbx_strand_id
1 'polypeptide(L)'
;MVKYWRRNSIKIVLYLDDGFGMAPTFEECNKDAIFVRKSLLSAGFLINEKKSIFTPVQELEWLGIIWNSIEFCVTIPDRRINDLIRSLSDALTNFNTLSARRLAQVVGKIISMSPVIGNISRLKTRYSYMCIESRVSWDTVLNMEIPVQVKDELLFWLDNIKRVNVKS
;
A
#
# COMPACT_ATOMS: atom_id res chain seq x y z
N MET A 1 -24.51 -0.40 -9.73
CA MET A 1 -24.10 1.02 -9.87
C MET A 1 -22.86 1.20 -10.75
N VAL A 2 -21.73 0.53 -10.51
CA VAL A 2 -20.52 0.66 -11.37
C VAL A 2 -20.80 0.41 -12.85
N LYS A 3 -21.58 -0.63 -13.20
CA LYS A 3 -22.00 -0.90 -14.58
C LYS A 3 -22.75 0.27 -15.22
N TYR A 4 -23.53 1.02 -14.43
CA TYR A 4 -24.25 2.20 -14.90
C TYR A 4 -23.30 3.37 -15.17
N TRP A 5 -22.33 3.63 -14.29
CA TRP A 5 -21.31 4.66 -14.51
C TRP A 5 -20.43 4.36 -15.73
N ARG A 6 -19.96 3.12 -15.88
CA ARG A 6 -19.14 2.72 -17.04
C ARG A 6 -19.89 2.77 -18.36
N ARG A 7 -21.20 2.52 -18.36
CA ARG A 7 -22.07 2.72 -19.54
C ARG A 7 -22.17 4.19 -19.96
N ASN A 8 -21.91 5.12 -19.04
CA ASN A 8 -21.84 6.55 -19.30
C ASN A 8 -20.38 7.01 -19.52
N SER A 9 -19.50 6.10 -19.95
CA SER A 9 -18.08 6.36 -20.27
C SER A 9 -17.20 6.83 -19.10
N ILE A 10 -17.67 6.69 -17.86
CA ILE A 10 -16.89 7.07 -16.67
C ILE A 10 -15.88 5.96 -16.35
N LYS A 11 -14.59 6.31 -16.38
CA LYS A 11 -13.50 5.41 -15.96
C LYS A 11 -13.43 5.39 -14.44
N ILE A 12 -14.07 4.40 -13.82
CA ILE A 12 -14.18 4.28 -12.37
C ILE A 12 -13.87 2.85 -11.89
N VAL A 13 -13.18 2.78 -10.76
CA VAL A 13 -12.90 1.55 -10.01
C VAL A 13 -13.53 1.65 -8.62
N LEU A 14 -14.06 0.53 -8.13
CA LEU A 14 -14.49 0.39 -6.74
C LEU A 14 -13.81 -0.84 -6.12
N TYR A 15 -13.50 -0.72 -4.84
CA TYR A 15 -13.08 -1.80 -3.96
C TYR A 15 -13.82 -1.67 -2.63
N LEU A 16 -14.73 -2.61 -2.36
CA LEU A 16 -15.63 -2.57 -1.20
C LEU A 16 -16.41 -1.24 -1.13
N ASP A 17 -16.15 -0.42 -0.10
CA ASP A 17 -16.78 0.86 0.16
C ASP A 17 -16.05 2.06 -0.46
N ASP A 18 -14.84 1.86 -1.00
CA ASP A 18 -14.00 2.92 -1.56
C ASP A 18 -13.86 2.80 -3.09
N GLY A 19 -13.52 3.90 -3.75
CA GLY A 19 -13.28 3.91 -5.19
C GLY A 19 -13.00 5.30 -5.72
N PHE A 20 -12.43 5.34 -6.92
CA PHE A 20 -12.09 6.60 -7.58
C PHE A 20 -12.23 6.47 -9.09
N GLY A 21 -12.35 7.62 -9.74
CA GLY A 21 -12.36 7.74 -11.19
C GLY A 21 -11.26 8.68 -11.69
N MET A 22 -10.98 8.61 -12.99
CA MET A 22 -10.00 9.47 -13.64
C MET A 22 -10.47 9.90 -15.03
N ALA A 23 -10.18 11.13 -15.40
CA ALA A 23 -10.43 11.66 -16.74
C ALA A 23 -9.23 12.51 -17.21
N PRO A 24 -9.06 12.70 -18.54
CA PRO A 24 -7.98 13.50 -19.12
C PRO A 24 -7.93 14.98 -18.67
N THR A 25 -9.07 15.59 -18.35
CA THR A 25 -9.17 17.01 -18.00
C THR A 25 -9.89 17.22 -16.67
N PHE A 26 -9.66 18.39 -16.07
CA PHE A 26 -10.36 18.80 -14.85
C PHE A 26 -11.88 18.85 -15.08
N GLU A 27 -12.30 19.42 -16.21
CA GLU A 27 -13.71 19.59 -16.57
C GLU A 27 -14.43 18.25 -16.72
N GLU A 28 -13.81 17.28 -17.40
CA GLU A 28 -14.36 15.93 -17.55
C GLU A 28 -14.44 15.22 -16.18
N CYS A 29 -13.39 15.30 -15.38
CA CYS A 29 -13.35 14.68 -14.06
C CYS A 29 -14.42 15.29 -13.12
N ASN A 30 -14.60 16.62 -13.17
CA ASN A 30 -15.62 17.30 -12.38
C ASN A 30 -17.04 16.92 -12.81
N LYS A 31 -17.28 16.83 -14.13
CA LYS A 31 -18.56 16.36 -14.67
C LYS A 31 -18.87 14.93 -14.22
N ASP A 32 -17.89 14.04 -14.30
CA ASP A 32 -18.01 12.64 -13.87
C ASP A 32 -18.26 12.54 -12.36
N ALA A 33 -17.54 13.33 -11.56
CA ALA A 33 -17.71 13.38 -10.10
C ALA A 33 -19.12 13.83 -9.71
N ILE A 34 -19.67 14.88 -10.35
CA ILE A 34 -21.05 15.34 -10.14
C ILE A 34 -22.04 14.23 -10.49
N PHE A 35 -21.84 13.55 -11.62
CA PHE A 35 -22.71 12.45 -12.06
C PHE A 35 -22.70 11.28 -11.08
N VAL A 36 -21.52 10.86 -10.63
CA VAL A 36 -21.33 9.78 -9.65
C VAL A 36 -21.98 10.15 -8.32
N ARG A 37 -21.73 11.37 -7.81
CA ARG A 37 -22.31 11.88 -6.56
C ARG A 37 -23.84 11.89 -6.60
N LYS A 38 -24.42 12.40 -7.69
CA LYS A 38 -25.88 12.40 -7.89
C LYS A 38 -26.45 10.99 -7.95
N SER A 39 -25.76 10.08 -8.63
CA SER A 39 -26.16 8.68 -8.76
C SER A 39 -26.16 7.97 -7.40
N LEU A 40 -25.15 8.22 -6.56
CA LEU A 40 -25.04 7.67 -5.20
C LEU A 40 -26.24 8.12 -4.34
N LEU A 41 -26.51 9.42 -4.30
CA LEU A 41 -27.62 10.00 -3.52
C LEU A 41 -28.97 9.47 -4.00
N SER A 42 -29.16 9.37 -5.32
CA SER A 42 -30.41 8.87 -5.91
C SER A 42 -30.64 7.38 -5.61
N ALA A 43 -29.57 6.61 -5.40
CA ALA A 43 -29.64 5.22 -4.99
C ALA A 43 -29.77 5.03 -3.46
N GLY A 44 -29.85 6.13 -2.68
CA GLY A 44 -30.02 6.09 -1.23
C GLY A 44 -28.72 5.91 -0.42
N PHE A 45 -27.55 6.07 -1.05
CA PHE A 45 -26.28 6.03 -0.32
C PHE A 45 -26.05 7.33 0.45
N LEU A 46 -25.57 7.20 1.69
CA LEU A 46 -25.08 8.32 2.48
C LEU A 46 -23.61 8.57 2.17
N ILE A 47 -23.31 9.76 1.66
CA ILE A 47 -21.94 10.15 1.29
C ILE A 47 -21.23 10.73 2.51
N ASN A 48 -19.99 10.28 2.76
CA ASN A 48 -19.15 10.87 3.78
C ASN A 48 -18.39 12.07 3.21
N GLU A 49 -19.00 13.25 3.26
CA GLU A 49 -18.44 14.49 2.70
C GLU A 49 -17.07 14.89 3.28
N LYS A 50 -16.72 14.41 4.48
CA LYS A 50 -15.40 14.68 5.07
C LYS A 50 -14.29 13.79 4.51
N LYS A 51 -14.64 12.59 4.04
CA LYS A 51 -13.68 11.59 3.53
C LYS A 51 -13.68 11.51 2.00
N SER A 52 -14.80 11.81 1.36
CA SER A 52 -14.95 11.75 -0.09
C SER A 52 -14.37 12.99 -0.77
N ILE A 53 -13.66 12.77 -1.87
CA ILE A 53 -13.06 13.83 -2.69
C ILE A 53 -13.83 13.84 -4.02
N PHE A 54 -14.67 14.86 -4.23
CA PHE A 54 -15.42 15.05 -5.49
C PHE A 54 -14.88 16.17 -6.36
N THR A 55 -14.10 17.08 -5.80
CA THR A 55 -13.33 18.05 -6.60
C THR A 55 -12.12 17.32 -7.18
N PRO A 56 -11.89 17.36 -8.51
CA PRO A 56 -10.75 16.69 -9.10
C PRO A 56 -9.41 17.14 -8.49
N VAL A 57 -8.54 16.17 -8.25
CA VAL A 57 -7.17 16.36 -7.75
C VAL A 57 -6.20 15.60 -8.64
N GLN A 58 -4.94 16.03 -8.67
CA GLN A 58 -3.89 15.36 -9.43
C GLN A 58 -3.06 14.38 -8.59
N GLU A 59 -3.27 14.38 -7.27
CA GLU A 59 -2.68 13.42 -6.36
C GLU A 59 -3.77 12.87 -5.43
N LEU A 60 -3.88 11.55 -5.33
CA LEU A 60 -4.90 10.87 -4.54
C LEU A 60 -4.32 9.64 -3.84
N GLU A 61 -4.51 9.52 -2.52
CA GLU A 61 -4.23 8.27 -1.81
C GLU A 61 -5.44 7.34 -1.91
N TRP A 62 -5.27 6.17 -2.53
CA TRP A 62 -6.30 5.12 -2.62
C TRP A 62 -5.69 3.75 -2.32
N LEU A 63 -6.33 2.99 -1.42
CA LEU A 63 -5.83 1.72 -0.88
C LEU A 63 -4.38 1.79 -0.33
N GLY A 64 -4.01 2.93 0.26
CA GLY A 64 -2.70 3.16 0.84
C GLY A 64 -1.57 3.33 -0.18
N ILE A 65 -1.90 3.71 -1.41
CA ILE A 65 -1.00 4.04 -2.52
C ILE A 65 -1.36 5.45 -2.99
N ILE A 66 -0.35 6.29 -3.23
CA ILE A 66 -0.51 7.60 -3.84
C ILE A 66 -0.51 7.43 -5.36
N TRP A 67 -1.52 7.97 -6.01
CA TRP A 67 -1.66 8.05 -7.45
C TRP A 67 -1.38 9.49 -7.87
N ASN A 68 -0.33 9.73 -8.64
CA ASN A 68 0.04 11.05 -9.13
C ASN A 68 -0.15 11.11 -10.65
N SER A 69 -1.09 11.95 -11.11
CA SER A 69 -1.40 12.10 -12.53
C SER A 69 -0.51 13.10 -13.26
N ILE A 70 0.33 13.86 -12.56
CA ILE A 70 1.31 14.79 -13.15
C ILE A 70 2.52 13.99 -13.61
N GLU A 71 3.12 13.25 -12.68
CA GLU A 71 4.29 12.41 -12.91
C GLU A 71 3.95 11.04 -13.51
N PHE A 72 2.64 10.75 -13.64
CA PHE A 72 2.11 9.48 -14.12
C PHE A 72 2.73 8.28 -13.40
N CYS A 73 2.76 8.35 -12.07
CA CYS A 73 3.38 7.32 -11.25
C CYS A 73 2.52 7.00 -10.02
N VAL A 74 2.84 5.86 -9.40
CA VAL A 74 2.31 5.48 -8.10
C VAL A 74 3.44 5.32 -7.09
N THR A 75 3.19 5.75 -5.85
CA THR A 75 4.15 5.67 -4.74
C THR A 75 3.46 5.20 -3.46
N ILE A 76 4.23 4.71 -2.50
CA ILE A 76 3.75 4.42 -1.14
C ILE A 76 3.86 5.71 -0.30
N PRO A 77 2.82 6.09 0.46
CA PRO A 77 2.86 7.25 1.34
C PRO A 77 4.02 7.23 2.34
N ASP A 78 4.63 8.40 2.59
CA ASP A 78 5.74 8.56 3.54
C ASP A 78 5.43 8.03 4.93
N ARG A 79 4.17 8.15 5.39
CA ARG A 79 3.74 7.59 6.68
C ARG A 79 4.02 6.08 6.77
N ARG A 80 3.80 5.33 5.69
CA ARG A 80 4.00 3.87 5.65
C ARG A 80 5.49 3.53 5.47
N ILE A 81 6.21 4.32 4.68
CA ILE A 81 7.67 4.18 4.52
C ILE A 81 8.37 4.40 5.86
N ASN A 82 8.04 5.47 6.57
CA ASN A 82 8.62 5.79 7.88
C ASN A 82 8.25 4.76 8.94
N ASP A 83 7.01 4.25 8.93
CA ASP A 83 6.59 3.16 9.82
C ASP A 83 7.37 1.86 9.56
N LEU A 84 7.62 1.50 8.29
CA LEU A 84 8.47 0.36 7.93
C LEU A 84 9.91 0.57 8.39
N ILE A 85 10.50 1.76 8.14
CA ILE A 85 11.86 2.09 8.59
C ILE A 85 12.00 1.93 10.11
N ARG A 86 11.01 2.42 10.89
CA ARG A 86 11.02 2.25 12.36
C ARG A 86 11.01 0.77 12.75
N SER A 87 10.16 -0.04 12.12
CA SER A 87 10.09 -1.48 12.40
C SER A 87 11.36 -2.22 11.98
N LEU A 88 12.00 -1.84 10.88
CA LEU A 88 13.28 -2.40 10.45
C LEU A 88 14.40 -2.07 11.44
N SER A 89 14.53 -0.81 11.84
CA SER A 89 15.53 -0.39 12.82
C SER A 89 15.34 -1.07 14.18
N ASP A 90 14.11 -1.19 14.65
CA ASP A 90 13.79 -1.93 15.87
C ASP A 90 14.14 -3.43 15.76
N ALA A 91 13.80 -4.07 14.64
CA ALA A 91 14.13 -5.48 14.41
C ALA A 91 15.65 -5.73 14.33
N LEU A 92 16.41 -4.82 13.72
CA LEU A 92 17.87 -4.89 13.63
C LEU A 92 18.55 -4.64 14.98
N THR A 93 18.05 -3.68 15.76
CA THR A 93 18.58 -3.36 17.09
C THR A 93 18.36 -4.52 18.06
N ASN A 94 17.18 -5.13 18.00
CA ASN A 94 16.76 -6.23 18.88
C ASN A 94 16.82 -7.59 18.17
N PHE A 95 17.78 -7.77 17.26
CA PHE A 95 17.82 -8.93 16.37
C PHE A 95 17.89 -10.27 17.11
N ASN A 96 18.71 -10.35 18.15
CA ASN A 96 18.89 -11.57 18.96
C ASN A 96 17.67 -11.92 19.82
N THR A 97 16.73 -10.99 19.98
CA THR A 97 15.48 -11.18 20.73
C THR A 97 14.25 -11.02 19.84
N LEU A 98 14.43 -11.09 18.52
CA LEU A 98 13.36 -10.90 17.55
C LEU A 98 12.39 -12.09 17.61
N SER A 99 11.10 -11.80 17.77
CA SER A 99 10.05 -12.82 17.72
C SER A 99 9.52 -13.01 16.30
N ALA A 100 8.89 -14.15 16.04
CA ALA A 100 8.27 -14.43 14.74
C ALA A 100 7.21 -13.38 14.39
N ARG A 101 6.43 -12.91 15.37
CA ARG A 101 5.41 -11.87 15.18
C ARG A 101 6.03 -10.56 14.68
N ARG A 102 7.14 -10.13 15.29
CA ARG A 102 7.82 -8.87 14.90
C ARG A 102 8.41 -8.98 13.50
N LEU A 103 9.05 -10.11 13.18
CA LEU A 103 9.55 -10.35 11.82
C LEU A 103 8.40 -10.40 10.79
N ALA A 104 7.29 -11.07 11.10
CA ALA A 104 6.12 -11.14 10.24
C ALA A 104 5.44 -9.78 10.03
N GLN A 105 5.44 -8.89 11.03
CA GLN A 105 4.96 -7.52 10.86
C GLN A 105 5.80 -6.75 9.85
N VAL A 106 7.14 -6.86 9.92
CA VAL A 106 8.05 -6.23 8.95
C VAL A 106 7.80 -6.78 7.55
N VAL A 107 7.80 -8.10 7.39
CA VAL A 107 7.55 -8.76 6.10
C VAL A 107 6.17 -8.40 5.54
N GLY A 108 5.13 -8.40 6.38
CA GLY A 108 3.78 -8.01 5.98
C GLY A 108 3.70 -6.58 5.48
N LYS A 109 4.38 -5.64 6.13
CA LYS A 109 4.49 -4.25 5.65
C LYS A 109 5.14 -4.18 4.27
N ILE A 110 6.25 -4.88 4.05
CA ILE A 110 6.94 -4.93 2.74
C ILE A 110 6.04 -5.53 1.66
N ILE A 111 5.43 -6.69 1.92
CA ILE A 111 4.56 -7.36 0.94
C ILE A 111 3.34 -6.50 0.60
N SER A 112 2.76 -5.80 1.58
CA SER A 112 1.64 -4.88 1.34
C SER A 112 1.99 -3.65 0.48
N MET A 113 3.27 -3.43 0.17
CA MET A 113 3.76 -2.38 -0.73
C MET A 113 4.09 -2.91 -2.14
N SER A 114 3.97 -4.23 -2.37
CA SER A 114 4.31 -4.88 -3.65
C SER A 114 3.65 -4.29 -4.90
N PRO A 115 2.43 -3.68 -4.87
CA PRO A 115 1.87 -3.05 -6.06
C PRO A 115 2.77 -1.94 -6.65
N VAL A 116 3.53 -1.26 -5.80
CA VAL A 116 4.49 -0.21 -6.15
C VAL A 116 5.88 -0.80 -6.32
N ILE A 117 6.42 -1.45 -5.28
CA ILE A 117 7.83 -1.88 -5.26
C ILE A 117 8.12 -3.14 -6.10
N GLY A 118 7.08 -3.85 -6.55
CA GLY A 118 7.19 -5.01 -7.44
C GLY A 118 7.71 -6.29 -6.77
N ASN A 119 8.19 -7.22 -7.59
CA ASN A 119 8.55 -8.59 -7.18
C ASN A 119 9.75 -8.66 -6.22
N ILE A 120 10.56 -7.60 -6.15
CA ILE A 120 11.69 -7.53 -5.22
C ILE A 120 11.22 -7.66 -3.76
N SER A 121 9.98 -7.23 -3.46
CA SER A 121 9.31 -7.45 -2.17
C SER A 121 9.39 -8.90 -1.70
N ARG A 122 9.04 -9.87 -2.57
CA ARG A 122 9.06 -11.30 -2.28
C ARG A 122 10.47 -11.88 -2.30
N LEU A 123 11.30 -11.45 -3.25
CA LEU A 123 12.67 -11.95 -3.39
C LEU A 123 13.55 -11.59 -2.20
N LYS A 124 13.38 -10.39 -1.65
CA LYS A 124 14.16 -9.84 -0.52
C LYS A 124 13.46 -10.02 0.84
N THR A 125 12.50 -10.93 0.93
CA THR A 125 11.89 -11.34 2.22
C THR A 125 11.81 -12.87 2.32
N ARG A 126 12.44 -13.60 1.40
CA ARG A 126 12.31 -15.06 1.29
C ARG A 126 12.89 -15.76 2.52
N TYR A 127 14.03 -15.32 3.02
CA TYR A 127 14.69 -15.93 4.17
C TYR A 127 13.95 -15.58 5.46
N SER A 128 13.50 -14.33 5.57
CA SER A 128 12.61 -13.90 6.65
C SER A 128 11.35 -14.76 6.70
N TYR A 129 10.74 -15.06 5.54
CA TYR A 129 9.55 -15.92 5.45
C TYR A 129 9.86 -17.37 5.87
N MET A 130 10.99 -17.92 5.43
CA MET A 130 11.44 -19.26 5.86
C MET A 130 11.57 -19.35 7.39
N CYS A 131 12.18 -18.35 8.03
CA CYS A 131 12.30 -18.32 9.49
C CYS A 131 10.94 -18.11 10.17
N ILE A 132 10.05 -17.28 9.62
CA ILE A 132 8.68 -17.13 10.16
C ILE A 132 7.97 -18.48 10.13
N GLU A 133 8.07 -19.25 9.05
CA GLU A 133 7.38 -20.54 8.92
C GLU A 133 7.99 -21.65 9.80
N SER A 134 9.27 -21.54 10.17
CA SER A 134 9.89 -22.47 11.12
C SER A 134 9.62 -22.15 12.60
N ARG A 135 8.79 -21.12 12.89
CA ARG A 135 8.50 -20.69 14.26
C ARG A 135 7.84 -21.80 15.09
N VAL A 136 8.24 -21.93 16.35
CA VAL A 136 7.54 -22.75 17.37
C VAL A 136 6.40 -21.95 18.02
N SER A 137 6.59 -20.64 18.21
CA SER A 137 5.60 -19.72 18.76
C SER A 137 5.76 -18.34 18.13
N TRP A 138 4.69 -17.53 18.18
CA TRP A 138 4.67 -16.18 17.66
C TRP A 138 5.46 -15.18 18.51
N ASP A 139 5.46 -15.41 19.82
CA ASP A 139 5.85 -14.39 20.81
C ASP A 139 7.13 -14.75 21.58
N THR A 140 7.70 -15.93 21.34
CA THR A 140 9.04 -16.29 21.82
C THR A 140 10.12 -15.80 20.85
N VAL A 141 11.36 -15.76 21.33
CA VAL A 141 12.53 -15.50 20.47
C VAL A 141 12.55 -16.52 19.32
N LEU A 142 12.74 -16.02 18.10
CA LEU A 142 12.77 -16.83 16.91
C LEU A 142 14.14 -17.52 16.79
N ASN A 143 14.13 -18.85 16.76
CA ASN A 143 15.35 -19.61 16.49
C ASN A 143 15.62 -19.59 14.98
N MET A 144 16.55 -18.73 14.55
CA MET A 144 16.89 -18.57 13.13
C MET A 144 18.07 -19.48 12.76
N GLU A 145 17.85 -20.42 11.85
CA GLU A 145 18.93 -21.24 11.26
C GLU A 145 19.82 -20.43 10.30
N ILE A 146 19.27 -19.36 9.73
CA ILE A 146 19.90 -18.50 8.71
C ILE A 146 19.92 -17.02 9.10
N PRO A 147 20.48 -16.66 10.28
CA PRO A 147 20.37 -15.31 10.84
C PRO A 147 21.07 -14.24 9.99
N VAL A 148 22.18 -14.58 9.33
CA VAL A 148 22.93 -13.64 8.47
C VAL A 148 22.07 -13.20 7.29
N GLN A 149 21.40 -14.15 6.63
CA GLN A 149 20.58 -13.91 5.46
C GLN A 149 19.34 -13.08 5.80
N VAL A 150 18.72 -13.31 6.95
CA VAL A 150 17.60 -12.49 7.45
C VAL A 150 18.09 -11.07 7.74
N LYS A 151 19.23 -10.92 8.41
CA LYS A 151 19.81 -9.60 8.70
C LYS A 151 20.13 -8.82 7.42
N ASP A 152 20.68 -9.48 6.40
CA ASP A 152 20.97 -8.88 5.11
C ASP A 152 19.69 -8.42 4.39
N GLU A 153 18.58 -9.17 4.48
CA GLU A 153 17.28 -8.74 3.96
C GLU A 153 16.77 -7.48 4.68
N LEU A 154 16.85 -7.44 6.01
CA LEU A 154 16.43 -6.28 6.80
C LEU A 154 17.25 -5.03 6.46
N LEU A 155 18.58 -5.16 6.37
CA LEU A 155 19.48 -4.07 5.98
C LEU A 155 19.20 -3.61 4.54
N PHE A 156 19.02 -4.55 3.62
CA PHE A 156 18.64 -4.22 2.25
C PHE A 156 17.40 -3.32 2.22
N TRP A 157 16.34 -3.66 2.95
CA TRP A 157 15.13 -2.83 2.96
C TRP A 157 15.36 -1.47 3.60
N LEU A 158 16.12 -1.40 4.68
CA LEU A 158 16.43 -0.13 5.34
C LEU A 158 17.14 0.84 4.39
N ASP A 159 18.08 0.34 3.59
CA ASP A 159 18.91 1.14 2.68
C ASP A 159 18.25 1.46 1.33
N ASN A 160 17.23 0.70 0.93
CA ASN A 160 16.68 0.75 -0.43
C ASN A 160 15.21 1.18 -0.48
N ILE A 161 14.42 1.07 0.60
CA ILE A 161 12.96 1.25 0.53
C ILE A 161 12.54 2.58 -0.08
N LYS A 162 13.22 3.68 0.26
CA LYS A 162 12.93 5.01 -0.30
C LYS A 162 13.24 5.09 -1.80
N ARG A 163 14.30 4.42 -2.26
CA ARG A 163 14.74 4.43 -3.66
C ARG A 163 13.83 3.61 -4.57
N VAL A 164 13.25 2.53 -4.06
CA VAL A 164 12.33 1.67 -4.81
C VAL A 164 10.87 2.11 -4.71
N ASN A 165 10.60 3.24 -4.05
CA ASN A 165 9.24 3.75 -3.80
C ASN A 165 8.67 4.56 -4.98
N VAL A 166 8.77 4.04 -6.20
CA VAL A 166 8.14 4.65 -7.36
C VAL A 166 7.89 3.58 -8.42
N LYS A 167 6.71 3.64 -9.02
CA LYS A 167 6.37 2.84 -10.20
C LYS A 167 5.67 3.75 -11.21
N SER A 168 6.33 3.94 -12.35
CA SER A 168 5.83 4.64 -13.54
C SER A 168 5.41 3.62 -14.60
#